data_AF-A0A7W7HVC2-F1
#
_entry.id   AF-A0A7W7HVC2-F1
#
_cell.length_a   1.000
_cell.length_b   1.000
_cell.length_c   1.000
_cell.angle_alpha   90.00
_cell.angle_beta   90.00
_cell.angle_gamma   90.00
#
_symmetry.space_group_name_H-M   'P 1'
#
loop_
_entity.id
_entity.type
_entity.pdbx_description
1 polymer ?
#
loop_
_entity_poly.entity_id
_entity_poly.type
_entity_poly.pdbx_seq_one_letter_code
_entity_poly.pdbx_strand_id
1 'polypeptide(L)'
;MSIGIFSSLVTSGAGVPGVCSRHGEPAVLRKRVRFISKPPGWTYALLLCGALPFLIAVMVLRKEVKAEAWPFCAQCRQLHKQRTLIGWGLLLPLVLLIAITFAGVELGQTGLWLLLVAIVACAVGFGFLARGGYRLLPQGDVAQDGSAIGFKKAHPAFAAEAQAAYERAAQQHAAQQQTAWQANQQQAQAQQAALHAAYAPGTSQQPPQA
;
A
#
# COMPACT_ATOMS: atom_id res chain seq x y z
N MET A 1 3.00 17.52 -7.68
CA MET A 1 1.54 17.31 -7.83
C MET A 1 1.12 16.26 -6.82
N SER A 2 -0.03 16.45 -6.17
CA SER A 2 -0.63 15.43 -5.32
C SER A 2 -1.59 14.58 -6.14
N ILE A 3 -1.45 13.25 -6.06
CA ILE A 3 -2.40 12.32 -6.67
C ILE A 3 -2.84 11.29 -5.63
N GLY A 4 -4.12 10.90 -5.67
CA GLY A 4 -4.68 9.81 -4.88
C GLY A 4 -5.03 8.63 -5.77
N ILE A 5 -4.71 7.41 -5.33
CA ILE A 5 -5.12 6.17 -5.99
C ILE A 5 -6.01 5.40 -5.02
N PHE A 6 -7.19 4.97 -5.47
CA PHE A 6 -8.10 4.18 -4.64
C PHE A 6 -7.44 2.88 -4.17
N SER A 7 -7.60 2.57 -2.89
CA SER A 7 -6.95 1.43 -2.25
C SER A 7 -7.35 0.10 -2.90
N SER A 8 -8.61 -0.05 -3.32
CA SER A 8 -9.12 -1.23 -4.02
C SER A 8 -8.38 -1.51 -5.35
N LEU A 9 -8.04 -0.45 -6.08
CA LEU A 9 -7.26 -0.55 -7.33
C LEU A 9 -5.80 -0.90 -7.05
N VAL A 10 -5.23 -0.39 -5.96
CA VAL A 10 -3.86 -0.73 -5.56
C VAL A 10 -3.74 -2.17 -5.08
N THR A 11 -4.71 -2.65 -4.28
CA THR A 11 -4.71 -4.02 -3.75
C THR A 11 -4.91 -5.06 -4.84
N SER A 12 -5.74 -4.77 -5.84
CA SER A 12 -5.95 -5.63 -7.02
C SER A 12 -4.80 -5.55 -8.04
N GLY A 13 -3.93 -4.54 -7.93
CA GLY A 13 -2.84 -4.29 -8.87
C GLY A 13 -3.27 -3.51 -10.12
N ALA A 14 -4.57 -3.36 -10.40
CA ALA A 14 -5.09 -2.63 -11.56
C ALA A 14 -4.74 -1.14 -11.55
N GLY A 15 -4.63 -0.54 -10.36
CA GLY A 15 -4.27 0.87 -10.17
C GLY A 15 -2.79 1.12 -9.93
N VAL A 16 -1.91 0.13 -10.15
CA VAL A 16 -0.47 0.27 -9.91
C VAL A 16 0.22 0.65 -11.23
N PRO A 17 0.77 1.87 -11.36
CA PRO A 17 1.48 2.28 -12.57
C PRO A 17 2.69 1.40 -12.89
N GLY A 18 3.06 1.33 -14.16
CA GLY A 18 4.29 0.70 -14.65
C GLY A 18 5.55 1.52 -14.36
N VAL A 19 5.41 2.80 -14.01
CA VAL A 19 6.54 3.68 -13.64
C VAL A 19 6.67 3.93 -12.14
N CYS A 20 7.87 4.30 -11.70
CA CYS A 20 8.15 4.60 -10.30
C CYS A 20 7.52 5.92 -9.84
N SER A 21 6.79 5.90 -8.72
CA SER A 21 6.18 7.10 -8.09
C SER A 21 7.12 8.31 -7.87
N ARG A 22 8.40 8.06 -7.60
CA ARG A 22 9.36 9.11 -7.25
C ARG A 22 10.08 9.71 -8.47
N HIS A 23 10.49 8.88 -9.42
CA HIS A 23 11.34 9.29 -10.54
C HIS A 23 10.64 9.20 -11.91
N GLY A 24 9.45 8.58 -12.00
CA GLY A 24 8.74 8.42 -13.27
C GLY A 24 9.38 7.45 -14.27
N GLU A 25 10.49 6.80 -13.90
CA GLU A 25 11.16 5.82 -14.74
C GLU A 25 10.44 4.46 -14.74
N PRO A 26 10.56 3.67 -15.82
CA PRO A 26 10.02 2.32 -15.88
C PRO A 26 10.49 1.44 -14.72
N ALA A 27 9.59 0.61 -14.21
CA ALA A 27 9.91 -0.32 -13.13
C ALA A 27 10.90 -1.40 -13.59
N VAL A 28 12.03 -1.51 -12.89
CA VAL A 28 12.98 -2.64 -13.05
C VAL A 28 12.74 -3.72 -12.00
N LEU A 29 12.00 -3.40 -10.94
CA LEU A 29 11.71 -4.28 -9.83
C LEU A 29 10.29 -4.01 -9.34
N ARG A 30 9.55 -5.07 -9.03
CA ARG A 30 8.27 -5.01 -8.33
C ARG A 30 8.37 -5.69 -6.98
N LYS A 31 7.91 -5.02 -5.91
CA LYS A 31 7.93 -5.57 -4.54
C LYS A 31 6.63 -5.27 -3.82
N ARG A 32 6.30 -6.14 -2.87
CA ARG A 32 5.18 -5.90 -1.96
C ARG A 32 5.49 -4.72 -1.05
N VAL A 33 4.59 -3.74 -0.99
CA VAL A 33 4.72 -2.54 -0.16
C VAL A 33 3.48 -2.39 0.72
N ARG A 34 3.68 -2.01 1.99
CA ARG A 34 2.59 -1.67 2.91
C ARG A 34 2.55 -0.17 3.16
N PHE A 35 1.56 0.49 2.59
CA PHE A 35 1.25 1.89 2.90
C PHE A 35 0.51 1.96 4.23
N ILE A 36 0.78 3.02 5.00
CA ILE A 36 0.18 3.23 6.32
C ILE A 36 -0.46 4.61 6.36
N SER A 37 -1.59 4.73 7.05
CA SER A 37 -2.12 6.03 7.44
C SER A 37 -1.26 6.71 8.53
N LYS A 38 -1.31 8.04 8.56
CA LYS A 38 -0.73 8.82 9.66
C LYS A 38 -1.62 8.69 10.89
N PRO A 39 -1.04 8.66 12.11
CA PRO A 39 -1.84 8.72 13.31
C PRO A 39 -2.66 10.03 13.32
N PRO A 40 -3.92 10.00 13.78
CA PRO A 40 -4.71 11.22 13.94
C PRO A 40 -4.00 12.22 14.87
N GLY A 41 -4.09 13.52 14.58
CA GLY A 41 -3.36 14.54 15.36
C GLY A 41 -3.68 14.53 16.85
N TRP A 42 -4.90 14.14 17.23
CA TRP A 42 -5.33 14.07 18.64
C TRP A 42 -4.61 12.96 19.42
N THR A 43 -4.13 11.89 18.77
CA THR A 43 -3.49 10.79 19.51
C THR A 43 -2.21 11.25 20.19
N TYR A 44 -1.52 12.28 19.65
CA TYR A 44 -0.34 12.86 20.29
C TYR A 44 -0.62 13.44 21.68
N ALA A 45 -1.87 13.83 21.99
CA ALA A 45 -2.25 14.26 23.34
C ALA A 45 -2.16 13.12 24.37
N LEU A 46 -2.39 11.87 23.95
CA LEU A 46 -2.25 10.69 24.82
C LEU A 46 -0.82 10.49 25.32
N LEU A 47 0.17 11.08 24.65
CA LEU A 47 1.57 11.01 25.06
C LEU A 47 1.79 11.69 26.42
N LEU A 48 0.95 12.66 26.79
CA LEU A 48 0.92 13.28 28.13
C LEU A 48 0.44 12.30 29.22
N CYS A 49 -0.41 11.34 28.86
CA CYS A 49 -0.86 10.26 29.74
C CYS A 49 0.12 9.07 29.76
N GLY A 50 1.17 9.13 28.95
CA GLY A 50 2.21 8.10 28.83
C GLY A 50 2.32 7.50 27.43
N ALA A 51 3.45 6.83 27.17
CA ALA A 51 3.73 6.22 25.86
C ALA A 51 2.82 5.03 25.55
N LEU A 52 2.42 4.25 26.57
CA LEU A 52 1.61 3.04 26.40
C LEU A 52 0.21 3.32 25.78
N PRO A 53 -0.64 4.22 26.32
CA PRO A 53 -1.95 4.52 25.71
C PRO A 53 -1.80 5.11 24.30
N PHE A 54 -0.78 5.93 24.06
CA PHE A 54 -0.46 6.43 22.72
C PHE A 54 -0.17 5.29 21.73
N LEU A 55 0.71 4.35 22.11
CA LEU A 55 1.07 3.21 21.25
C LEU A 55 -0.14 2.33 20.94
N ILE A 56 -0.99 2.05 21.94
CA ILE A 56 -2.24 1.30 21.75
C ILE A 56 -3.14 2.02 20.73
N ALA A 57 -3.40 3.32 20.93
CA ALA A 57 -4.25 4.09 20.02
C ALA A 57 -3.69 4.12 18.59
N VAL A 58 -2.38 4.34 18.42
CA VAL A 58 -1.73 4.34 17.10
C VAL A 58 -1.82 2.97 16.44
N MET A 59 -1.64 1.88 17.18
CA MET A 59 -1.73 0.53 16.62
C MET A 59 -3.15 0.18 16.18
N VAL A 60 -4.16 0.57 16.95
CA VAL A 60 -5.58 0.28 16.66
C VAL A 60 -6.12 1.14 15.50
N LEU A 61 -5.75 2.43 15.45
CA LEU A 61 -6.27 3.37 14.46
C LEU A 61 -5.51 3.32 13.12
N ARG A 62 -4.36 2.64 13.10
CA ARG A 62 -3.55 2.49 11.89
C ARG A 62 -4.32 1.72 10.82
N LYS A 63 -4.49 2.35 9.65
CA LYS A 63 -4.96 1.68 8.44
C LYS A 63 -3.76 1.30 7.58
N GLU A 64 -3.77 0.09 7.05
CA GLU A 64 -2.73 -0.40 6.15
C GLU A 64 -3.33 -0.81 4.81
N VAL A 65 -2.67 -0.43 3.71
CA VAL A 65 -3.01 -0.88 2.36
C VAL A 65 -1.80 -1.60 1.78
N LYS A 66 -2.02 -2.83 1.32
CA LYS A 66 -0.95 -3.69 0.77
C LYS A 66 -1.00 -3.62 -0.75
N ALA A 67 0.10 -3.18 -1.37
CA ALA A 67 0.32 -3.29 -2.81
C ALA A 67 1.18 -4.53 -3.06
N GLU A 68 0.68 -5.50 -3.84
CA GLU A 68 1.39 -6.76 -4.13
C GLU A 68 2.68 -6.55 -4.95
N ALA A 69 2.62 -5.67 -5.96
CA ALA A 69 3.67 -5.54 -6.97
C ALA A 69 4.03 -4.08 -7.28
N TRP A 70 4.43 -3.31 -6.25
CA TRP A 70 4.72 -1.89 -6.40
C TRP A 70 6.00 -1.63 -7.25
N PRO A 71 5.96 -0.69 -8.22
CA PRO A 71 7.05 -0.41 -9.15
C PRO A 71 8.21 0.37 -8.50
N PHE A 72 9.43 -0.13 -8.71
CA PHE A 72 10.67 0.54 -8.35
C PHE A 72 11.60 0.63 -9.58
N CYS A 73 12.14 1.82 -9.84
CA CYS A 73 13.14 2.02 -10.88
C CYS A 73 14.57 1.68 -10.41
N ALA A 74 15.53 1.70 -11.33
CA ALA A 74 16.93 1.40 -11.05
C ALA A 74 17.52 2.34 -9.99
N GLN A 75 17.21 3.64 -10.06
CA GLN A 75 17.69 4.62 -9.08
C GLN A 75 17.18 4.32 -7.66
N CYS A 76 15.90 3.96 -7.52
CA CYS A 76 15.33 3.57 -6.23
C CYS A 76 16.00 2.30 -5.67
N ARG A 77 16.29 1.32 -6.52
CA ARG A 77 17.00 0.09 -6.14
C ARG A 77 18.43 0.39 -5.69
N GLN A 78 19.14 1.27 -6.39
CA GLN A 78 20.50 1.67 -6.02
C GLN A 78 20.51 2.43 -4.68
N LEU A 79 19.58 3.37 -4.49
CA LEU A 79 19.44 4.11 -3.23
C LEU A 79 19.12 3.17 -2.06
N HIS A 80 18.27 2.17 -2.27
CA HIS A 80 18.00 1.13 -1.28
C HIS A 80 19.29 0.36 -0.92
N LYS A 81 20.04 -0.10 -1.92
CA LYS A 81 21.30 -0.84 -1.71
C LYS A 81 22.32 0.02 -0.95
N GLN A 82 22.49 1.28 -1.33
CA GLN A 82 23.42 2.21 -0.67
C GLN A 82 23.02 2.45 0.80
N ARG A 83 21.74 2.74 1.08
CA ARG A 83 21.27 2.95 2.46
C ARG A 83 21.41 1.72 3.33
N THR A 84 21.11 0.55 2.79
CA THR A 84 21.27 -0.72 3.51
C THR A 84 22.74 -1.00 3.80
N LEU A 85 23.64 -0.77 2.83
CA LEU A 85 25.08 -0.97 3.00
C LEU A 85 25.69 0.02 4.02
N ILE A 86 25.34 1.31 3.94
CA ILE A 86 25.76 2.32 4.92
C ILE A 86 25.24 1.95 6.32
N GLY A 87 23.97 1.56 6.41
CA GLY A 87 23.35 1.14 7.66
C GLY A 87 24.07 -0.04 8.32
N TRP A 88 24.38 -1.08 7.55
CA TRP A 88 25.17 -2.22 8.04
C TRP A 88 26.61 -1.84 8.41
N GLY A 89 27.26 -0.99 7.61
CA GLY A 89 28.61 -0.50 7.90
C GLY A 89 28.69 0.26 9.24
N LEU A 90 27.64 1.01 9.59
CA LEU A 90 27.55 1.73 10.87
C LEU A 90 27.25 0.83 12.07
N LEU A 91 26.64 -0.35 11.87
CA LEU A 91 26.38 -1.31 12.95
C LEU A 91 27.60 -2.18 13.28
N LEU A 92 28.46 -2.44 12.30
CA LEU A 92 29.65 -3.29 12.46
C LEU A 92 30.58 -2.89 13.63
N PRO A 93 30.94 -1.60 13.85
CA PRO A 93 31.83 -1.22 14.95
C PRO A 93 31.23 -1.51 16.33
N LEU A 94 29.90 -1.40 16.50
CA LEU A 94 29.25 -1.76 17.76
C LEU A 94 29.35 -3.26 18.03
N VAL A 95 29.12 -4.10 17.00
CA VAL A 95 29.25 -5.55 17.12
C VAL A 95 30.68 -5.93 17.48
N LEU A 96 31.68 -5.29 16.86
CA LEU A 96 33.10 -5.51 17.15
C LEU A 96 33.45 -5.09 18.59
N LEU A 97 32.98 -3.93 19.04
CA LEU A 97 33.21 -3.45 20.40
C LEU A 97 32.62 -4.41 21.44
N ILE A 98 31.40 -4.89 21.20
CA ILE A 98 30.76 -5.90 22.05
C ILE A 98 31.60 -7.19 22.07
N ALA A 99 32.08 -7.67 20.93
CA ALA A 99 32.94 -8.86 20.87
C ALA A 99 34.25 -8.68 21.67
N ILE A 100 34.88 -7.51 21.58
CA ILE A 100 36.10 -7.18 22.36
C ILE A 100 35.80 -7.16 23.86
N THR A 101 34.66 -6.60 24.29
CA THR A 101 34.26 -6.63 25.71
C THR A 101 34.06 -8.05 26.22
N PHE A 102 33.48 -8.95 25.41
CA PHE A 102 33.32 -10.36 25.77
C PHE A 102 34.64 -11.14 25.79
N ALA A 103 35.65 -10.68 25.04
CA ALA A 103 37.00 -11.27 25.06
C ALA A 103 37.81 -10.90 26.32
N GLY A 104 37.23 -10.14 27.27
CA GLY A 104 37.88 -9.78 28.53
C GLY A 104 38.92 -8.68 28.41
N VAL A 105 38.91 -7.91 27.32
CA VAL A 105 39.82 -6.77 27.15
C VAL A 105 39.35 -5.60 28.01
N GLU A 106 40.18 -5.17 28.96
CA GLU A 106 39.89 -4.00 29.80
C GLU A 106 39.94 -2.71 28.99
N LEU A 107 38.75 -2.22 28.69
CA LEU A 107 38.48 -0.97 28.02
C LEU A 107 38.40 0.11 29.11
N GLY A 108 39.54 0.73 29.46
CA GLY A 108 39.62 1.82 30.43
C GLY A 108 38.80 3.06 30.04
N GLN A 109 39.21 4.27 30.45
CA GLN A 109 38.46 5.50 30.12
C GLN A 109 38.24 5.71 28.61
N THR A 110 39.22 5.34 27.78
CA THR A 110 39.10 5.36 26.30
C THR A 110 37.98 4.45 25.80
N GLY A 111 37.75 3.33 26.49
CA GLY A 111 36.69 2.37 26.21
C GLY A 111 35.29 2.95 26.34
N LEU A 112 35.05 3.76 27.38
CA LEU A 112 33.77 4.43 27.59
C LEU A 112 33.44 5.40 26.45
N TRP A 113 34.42 6.19 25.98
CA TRP A 113 34.23 7.09 24.85
C TRP A 113 33.98 6.33 23.55
N LEU A 114 34.70 5.24 23.30
CA LEU A 114 34.48 4.37 22.14
C LEU A 114 33.07 3.75 22.18
N LEU A 115 32.58 3.36 23.36
CA LEU A 115 31.23 2.85 23.55
C LEU A 115 30.17 3.91 23.21
N LEU A 116 30.33 5.15 23.69
CA LEU A 116 29.40 6.24 23.37
C LEU A 116 29.37 6.53 21.87
N VAL A 117 30.53 6.61 21.22
CA VAL A 117 30.62 6.80 19.76
C VAL A 117 29.96 5.63 19.03
N ALA A 118 30.18 4.40 19.47
CA ALA A 118 29.55 3.21 18.88
C ALA A 118 28.02 3.21 19.04
N ILE A 119 27.50 3.64 20.19
CA ILE A 119 26.05 3.77 20.43
C ILE A 119 25.44 4.81 19.49
N VAL A 120 26.06 5.99 19.36
CA VAL A 120 25.59 7.05 18.45
C VAL A 120 25.65 6.58 17.00
N ALA A 121 26.76 5.96 16.58
CA ALA A 121 26.91 5.38 15.25
C ALA A 121 25.85 4.30 14.98
N CYS A 122 25.55 3.46 15.97
CA CYS A 122 24.50 2.46 15.90
C CYS A 122 23.11 3.08 15.75
N ALA A 123 22.78 4.12 16.54
CA ALA A 123 21.50 4.81 16.44
C ALA A 123 21.31 5.43 15.04
N VAL A 124 22.35 6.06 14.49
CA VAL A 124 22.35 6.59 13.12
C VAL A 124 22.22 5.45 12.10
N GLY A 125 23.00 4.39 12.23
CA GLY A 125 22.96 3.21 11.37
C GLY A 125 21.58 2.56 11.33
N PHE A 126 20.96 2.38 12.49
CA PHE A 126 19.59 1.90 12.63
C PHE A 126 18.59 2.85 11.94
N GLY A 127 18.77 4.16 12.08
CA GLY A 127 17.99 5.16 11.34
C GLY A 127 18.10 5.00 9.82
N PHE A 128 19.30 4.76 9.29
CA PHE A 128 19.51 4.47 7.88
C PHE A 128 18.88 3.15 7.43
N LEU A 129 18.98 2.09 8.22
CA LEU A 129 18.35 0.80 7.93
C LEU A 129 16.81 0.90 7.95
N ALA A 130 16.25 1.53 8.97
CA ALA A 130 14.82 1.77 9.11
C ALA A 130 14.28 2.58 7.92
N ARG A 131 15.03 3.60 7.46
CA ARG A 131 14.70 4.42 6.27
C ARG A 131 15.07 3.77 4.94
N GLY A 132 15.87 2.71 4.97
CA GLY A 132 16.33 1.97 3.81
C GLY A 132 15.23 1.10 3.22
N GLY A 133 14.32 0.57 4.04
CA GLY A 133 13.27 -0.35 3.58
C GLY A 133 12.42 0.18 2.42
N TYR A 134 12.05 -0.73 1.50
CA TYR A 134 11.18 -0.42 0.35
C TYR A 134 9.84 0.21 0.73
N ARG A 135 9.42 0.09 2.01
CA ARG A 135 8.20 0.69 2.55
C ARG A 135 8.18 2.23 2.48
N LEU A 136 9.33 2.89 2.61
CA LEU A 136 9.40 4.35 2.74
C LEU A 136 9.75 5.08 1.43
N LEU A 137 10.16 4.34 0.40
CA LEU A 137 10.59 4.91 -0.88
C LEU A 137 9.45 5.56 -1.69
N PRO A 138 8.23 4.99 -1.77
CA PRO A 138 7.16 5.55 -2.60
C PRO A 138 6.56 6.86 -2.07
N GLN A 139 6.83 7.22 -0.80
CA GLN A 139 6.27 8.42 -0.14
C GLN A 139 4.73 8.54 -0.22
N GLY A 140 4.03 7.41 -0.21
CA GLY A 140 2.57 7.37 -0.15
C GLY A 140 2.06 7.35 1.28
N ASP A 141 1.00 8.10 1.56
CA ASP A 141 0.23 8.03 2.81
C ASP A 141 -1.20 7.57 2.55
N VAL A 142 -1.68 6.62 3.35
CA VAL A 142 -3.07 6.18 3.26
C VAL A 142 -3.96 7.23 3.92
N ALA A 143 -5.07 7.55 3.27
CA ALA A 143 -6.12 8.38 3.86
C ALA A 143 -6.62 7.77 5.19
N GLN A 144 -7.17 8.60 6.09
CA GLN A 144 -7.57 8.14 7.43
C GLN A 144 -8.68 7.08 7.40
N ASP A 145 -9.54 7.13 6.39
CA ASP A 145 -10.61 6.16 6.11
C ASP A 145 -10.10 4.88 5.42
N GLY A 146 -8.86 4.88 4.92
CA GLY A 146 -8.30 3.77 4.15
C GLY A 146 -8.75 3.71 2.69
N SER A 147 -9.52 4.68 2.19
CA SER A 147 -10.14 4.60 0.85
C SER A 147 -9.16 4.84 -0.29
N ALA A 148 -8.10 5.62 -0.04
CA ALA A 148 -7.11 5.97 -1.04
C ALA A 148 -5.69 6.09 -0.46
N ILE A 149 -4.70 5.99 -1.35
CA ILE A 149 -3.29 6.25 -1.09
C ILE A 149 -2.91 7.56 -1.78
N GLY A 150 -2.55 8.58 -1.00
CA GLY A 150 -2.12 9.88 -1.48
C GLY A 150 -0.60 9.97 -1.65
N PHE A 151 -0.15 10.63 -2.71
CA PHE A 151 1.26 10.88 -3.01
C PHE A 151 1.49 12.38 -3.15
N LYS A 152 2.04 13.03 -2.14
CA LYS A 152 2.22 14.51 -2.13
C LYS A 152 3.20 15.02 -3.19
N LYS A 153 4.20 14.20 -3.56
CA LYS A 153 5.29 14.53 -4.47
C LYS A 153 5.47 13.46 -5.55
N ALA A 154 4.37 13.03 -6.15
CA ALA A 154 4.42 12.11 -7.27
C ALA A 154 5.08 12.76 -8.50
N HIS A 155 5.87 11.97 -9.23
CA HIS A 155 6.39 12.37 -10.53
C HIS A 155 5.23 12.55 -11.54
N PRO A 156 5.27 13.54 -12.46
CA PRO A 156 4.20 13.75 -13.44
C PRO A 156 3.87 12.52 -14.30
N ALA A 157 4.88 11.78 -14.77
CA ALA A 157 4.67 10.53 -15.52
C ALA A 157 3.90 9.47 -14.72
N PHE A 158 4.20 9.34 -13.41
CA PHE A 158 3.46 8.45 -12.53
C PHE A 158 2.02 8.92 -12.34
N ALA A 159 1.81 10.24 -12.18
CA ALA A 159 0.48 10.80 -12.03
C ALA A 159 -0.38 10.57 -13.29
N ALA A 160 0.19 10.78 -14.47
CA ALA A 160 -0.47 10.53 -15.75
C ALA A 160 -0.86 9.04 -15.92
N GLU A 161 0.07 8.12 -15.62
CA GLU A 161 -0.23 6.68 -15.74
C GLU A 161 -1.23 6.19 -14.68
N ALA A 162 -1.17 6.74 -13.46
CA ALA A 162 -2.15 6.45 -12.41
C ALA A 162 -3.56 6.96 -12.80
N GLN A 163 -3.66 8.14 -13.41
CA GLN A 163 -4.93 8.65 -13.91
C GLN A 163 -5.46 7.77 -15.07
N ALA A 164 -4.60 7.39 -16.02
CA ALA A 164 -4.99 6.47 -17.09
C ALA A 164 -5.40 5.08 -16.58
N ALA A 165 -4.79 4.60 -15.49
CA ALA A 165 -5.21 3.38 -14.82
C ALA A 165 -6.60 3.52 -14.17
N TYR A 166 -6.87 4.66 -13.53
CA TYR A 166 -8.18 4.97 -12.98
C TYR A 166 -9.27 5.03 -14.06
N GLU A 167 -9.02 5.72 -15.16
CA GLU A 167 -9.96 5.84 -16.28
C GLU A 167 -10.29 4.46 -16.88
N ARG A 168 -9.28 3.61 -17.07
CA ARG A 168 -9.47 2.21 -17.52
C ARG A 168 -10.32 1.40 -16.55
N ALA A 169 -10.06 1.51 -15.24
CA ALA A 169 -10.85 0.82 -14.23
C ALA A 169 -12.31 1.32 -14.20
N ALA A 170 -12.52 2.63 -14.31
CA ALA A 170 -13.85 3.23 -14.38
C ALA A 170 -14.63 2.74 -15.61
N GLN A 171 -13.99 2.69 -16.79
CA GLN A 171 -14.58 2.14 -18.01
C GLN A 171 -14.95 0.65 -17.86
N GLN A 172 -14.10 -0.15 -17.24
CA GLN A 172 -14.38 -1.56 -16.97
C GLN A 172 -15.59 -1.75 -16.05
N HIS A 173 -15.69 -0.96 -14.98
CA HIS A 173 -16.84 -1.00 -14.08
C HIS A 173 -18.14 -0.55 -14.77
N ALA A 174 -18.09 0.50 -15.59
CA ALA A 174 -19.24 0.95 -16.37
C ALA A 174 -19.72 -0.14 -17.35
N ALA A 175 -18.80 -0.78 -18.07
CA ALA A 175 -19.12 -1.88 -18.98
C ALA A 175 -19.75 -3.07 -18.24
N GLN A 176 -19.21 -3.44 -17.06
CA GLN A 176 -19.77 -4.52 -16.24
C GLN A 176 -21.19 -4.21 -15.77
N GLN A 177 -21.46 -2.97 -15.35
CA GLN A 177 -22.80 -2.55 -14.92
C GLN A 177 -23.81 -2.57 -16.08
N GLN A 178 -23.40 -2.14 -17.27
CA GLN A 178 -24.24 -2.20 -18.46
C GLN A 178 -24.61 -3.64 -18.82
N THR A 179 -23.64 -4.55 -18.83
CA THR A 179 -23.91 -5.98 -19.10
C THR A 179 -24.83 -6.59 -18.03
N ALA A 180 -24.60 -6.29 -16.75
CA ALA A 180 -25.44 -6.78 -15.67
C ALA A 180 -26.89 -6.25 -15.77
N TRP A 181 -27.05 -4.98 -16.12
CA TRP A 181 -28.37 -4.38 -16.33
C TRP A 181 -29.10 -5.00 -17.53
N GLN A 182 -28.41 -5.21 -18.65
CA GLN A 182 -28.98 -5.88 -19.84
C GLN A 182 -29.43 -7.31 -19.53
N ALA A 183 -28.62 -8.08 -18.78
CA ALA A 183 -28.96 -9.43 -18.37
C ALA A 183 -30.23 -9.46 -17.50
N ASN A 184 -30.35 -8.52 -16.56
CA ASN A 184 -31.54 -8.41 -15.70
C ASN A 184 -32.81 -8.07 -16.51
N GLN A 185 -32.70 -7.17 -17.51
CA GLN A 185 -33.82 -6.86 -18.40
C GLN A 185 -34.28 -8.06 -19.22
N GLN A 186 -33.35 -8.83 -19.78
CA GLN A 186 -33.69 -10.04 -20.54
C GLN A 186 -34.39 -11.09 -19.67
N GLN A 187 -33.93 -11.26 -18.42
CA GLN A 187 -34.57 -12.15 -17.46
C GLN A 187 -35.99 -11.70 -17.12
N ALA A 188 -36.21 -10.40 -16.89
CA ALA A 188 -37.53 -9.85 -16.63
C ALA A 188 -38.48 -10.07 -17.82
N GLN A 189 -38.00 -9.84 -19.06
CA GLN A 189 -38.78 -10.09 -20.27
C GLN A 189 -39.12 -11.57 -20.45
N ALA A 190 -38.17 -12.47 -20.19
CA ALA A 190 -38.40 -13.91 -20.27
C ALA A 190 -39.43 -14.38 -19.24
N GLN A 191 -39.39 -13.84 -18.02
CA GLN A 191 -40.38 -14.13 -16.98
C GLN A 191 -41.77 -13.65 -17.38
N GLN A 192 -41.88 -12.42 -17.93
CA GLN A 192 -43.16 -11.91 -18.44
C GLN A 192 -43.69 -12.79 -19.58
N ALA A 193 -42.84 -13.17 -20.53
CA ALA A 193 -43.22 -14.06 -21.63
C ALA A 193 -43.71 -15.44 -21.12
N ALA A 194 -43.04 -15.99 -20.10
CA ALA A 194 -43.45 -17.25 -19.48
C ALA A 194 -44.81 -17.12 -18.76
N LEU A 195 -45.07 -16.01 -18.06
CA LEU A 195 -46.36 -15.75 -17.43
C LEU A 195 -47.47 -15.57 -18.47
N HIS A 196 -47.21 -14.86 -19.57
CA HIS A 196 -48.17 -14.73 -20.67
C HIS A 196 -48.45 -16.06 -21.36
N ALA A 197 -47.44 -16.91 -21.56
CA ALA A 197 -47.61 -18.25 -22.10
C ALA A 197 -48.44 -19.15 -21.17
N ALA A 198 -48.28 -19.02 -19.85
CA ALA A 198 -49.06 -19.75 -18.85
C ALA A 198 -50.53 -19.28 -18.76
N TYR A 199 -50.79 -18.00 -19.05
CA TYR A 199 -52.14 -17.41 -19.02
C TYR A 199 -52.81 -17.33 -20.39
N ALA A 200 -52.19 -17.89 -21.45
CA ALA A 200 -52.83 -17.98 -22.75
C ALA A 200 -54.14 -18.77 -22.59
N PRO A 201 -55.32 -18.13 -22.81
CA PRO A 201 -56.60 -18.76 -22.55
C PRO A 201 -56.66 -20.05 -23.33
N GLY A 202 -56.74 -21.17 -22.59
CA GLY A 202 -56.75 -22.49 -23.17
C GLY A 202 -57.74 -22.49 -24.32
N THR A 203 -57.28 -22.91 -25.50
CA THR A 203 -58.15 -23.26 -26.61
C THR A 203 -59.28 -24.08 -26.02
N SER A 204 -60.45 -23.46 -25.87
CA SER A 204 -61.63 -24.10 -25.34
C SER A 204 -61.79 -25.35 -26.19
N GLN A 205 -61.50 -26.53 -25.61
CA GLN A 205 -61.77 -27.79 -26.25
C GLN A 205 -63.26 -27.79 -26.53
N GLN A 206 -63.60 -27.49 -27.78
CA GLN A 206 -64.98 -27.49 -28.23
C GLN A 206 -65.48 -28.91 -28.01
N PRO A 207 -66.50 -29.11 -27.16
CA PRO A 207 -66.94 -30.46 -26.84
C PRO A 207 -67.36 -31.16 -28.13
N PRO A 208 -67.03 -32.45 -28.30
CA PRO A 208 -67.39 -33.20 -29.49
C PRO A 208 -68.92 -33.15 -29.64
N GLN A 209 -69.39 -32.65 -30.79
CA GLN A 209 -70.80 -32.68 -31.12
C GLN A 209 -71.19 -34.13 -31.43
N ALA A 210 -72.15 -34.64 -30.67
CA ALA A 210 -72.76 -35.96 -30.83
C ALA A 210 -73.89 -35.91 -31.86
#